data_AF-A0A2U1N026-F1
#
_entry.id   AF-A0A2U1N026-F1
#
_cell.length_a   1.000
_cell.length_b   1.000
_cell.length_c   1.000
_cell.angle_alpha   90.00
_cell.angle_beta   90.00
_cell.angle_gamma   90.00
#
_symmetry.space_group_name_H-M   'P 1'
#
loop_
_entity.id
_entity.type
_entity.pdbx_description
1 polymer ?
#
loop_
_entity_poly.entity_id
_entity_poly.type
_entity_poly.pdbx_seq_one_letter_code
_entity_poly.pdbx_strand_id
1 'polypeptide(L)'
;MDYRPLDITVISASGLDNFLCFFRMRVYVVVSLMNGNSIVEKKTHSTHGPNPKWNHRIKFPVQEKAINTTTLLFVLKQHRIFGCKDIGEVSIPVHELLETNPGSGTTEHVVDYQVQSVRGKSKGTFTFSHQFREKLLPARDGTGTSGSNHPPGPTYMINQQGMTGYPYHSPQGYVNYPGAPQYGGAWYPPTTPPGGYAYTPPHVGYNQQLHQQPKSTD
;
A
#
# COMPACT_ATOMS: atom_id res chain seq x y z
N MET A 1 -0.06 25.82 -5.74
CA MET A 1 0.16 24.42 -6.17
C MET A 1 -1.21 23.85 -6.48
N ASP A 2 -1.45 23.46 -7.72
CA ASP A 2 -2.74 22.89 -8.12
C ASP A 2 -2.84 21.45 -7.60
N TYR A 3 -3.95 21.15 -6.94
CA TYR A 3 -4.23 19.83 -6.42
C TYR A 3 -5.49 19.27 -7.06
N ARG A 4 -5.47 17.97 -7.32
CA ARG A 4 -6.64 17.21 -7.71
C ARG A 4 -6.97 16.21 -6.60
N PRO A 5 -8.08 16.40 -5.85
CA PRO A 5 -8.47 15.45 -4.83
C PRO A 5 -8.82 14.10 -5.47
N LEU A 6 -8.27 13.03 -4.89
CA LEU A 6 -8.58 11.65 -5.22
C LEU A 6 -9.34 11.04 -4.05
N ASP A 7 -10.63 10.79 -4.26
CA ASP A 7 -11.47 10.04 -3.34
C ASP A 7 -11.34 8.55 -3.65
N ILE A 8 -11.12 7.73 -2.62
CA ILE A 8 -10.98 6.28 -2.69
C ILE A 8 -11.94 5.67 -1.68
N THR A 9 -12.73 4.69 -2.09
CA THR A 9 -13.45 3.81 -1.17
C THR A 9 -12.79 2.44 -1.18
N VAL A 10 -12.18 2.03 -0.07
CA VAL A 10 -11.70 0.66 0.11
C VAL A 10 -12.91 -0.23 0.41
N ILE A 11 -13.35 -1.03 -0.56
CA ILE A 11 -14.63 -1.75 -0.49
C ILE A 11 -14.46 -3.09 0.21
N SER A 12 -13.72 -4.01 -0.42
CA SER A 12 -13.63 -5.39 0.06
C SER A 12 -12.40 -6.13 -0.48
N ALA A 13 -12.14 -7.29 0.09
CA ALA A 13 -11.31 -8.31 -0.54
C ALA A 13 -12.02 -9.66 -0.47
N SER A 14 -11.68 -10.57 -1.38
CA SER A 14 -12.22 -11.92 -1.45
C SER A 14 -11.14 -12.95 -1.75
N GLY A 15 -11.37 -14.18 -1.28
CA GLY A 15 -10.45 -15.29 -1.55
C GLY A 15 -9.06 -15.10 -0.95
N LEU A 16 -8.95 -14.38 0.18
CA LEU A 16 -7.66 -14.16 0.83
C LEU A 16 -7.07 -15.47 1.37
N ASP A 17 -6.01 -15.95 0.71
CA ASP A 17 -5.36 -17.23 1.05
C ASP A 17 -4.51 -17.12 2.31
N ASN A 18 -4.83 -17.94 3.33
CA ASN A 18 -4.06 -18.04 4.56
C ASN A 18 -4.05 -19.48 5.12
N PHE A 19 -2.91 -20.14 5.01
CA PHE A 19 -2.68 -21.55 5.33
C PHE A 19 -2.90 -21.99 6.80
N LEU A 20 -3.15 -21.08 7.76
CA LEU A 20 -3.13 -21.45 9.19
C LEU A 20 -4.39 -21.16 10.02
N CYS A 21 -5.26 -20.21 9.68
CA CYS A 21 -6.51 -20.01 10.45
C CYS A 21 -7.47 -19.00 9.80
N PHE A 22 -8.39 -19.45 8.95
CA PHE A 22 -9.37 -18.57 8.31
C PHE A 22 -10.28 -17.82 9.31
N PHE A 23 -10.63 -18.46 10.43
CA PHE A 23 -11.56 -17.90 11.44
C PHE A 23 -10.97 -16.86 12.39
N ARG A 24 -9.63 -16.78 12.49
CA ARG A 24 -8.93 -15.78 13.33
C ARG A 24 -8.32 -14.64 12.53
N MET A 25 -8.58 -14.60 11.23
CA MET A 25 -8.01 -13.57 10.38
C MET A 25 -8.67 -12.23 10.67
N ARG A 26 -7.88 -11.23 11.07
CA ARG A 26 -8.34 -9.85 11.23
C ARG A 26 -7.49 -8.95 10.34
N VAL A 27 -8.10 -8.37 9.32
CA VAL A 27 -7.46 -7.74 8.18
C VAL A 27 -7.78 -6.26 8.11
N TYR A 28 -6.79 -5.44 7.82
CA TYR A 28 -6.93 -4.03 7.47
C TYR A 28 -6.06 -3.71 6.25
N VAL A 29 -6.32 -2.58 5.62
CA VAL A 29 -5.55 -2.12 4.46
C VAL A 29 -4.81 -0.84 4.85
N VAL A 30 -3.52 -0.80 4.53
CA VAL A 30 -2.73 0.43 4.50
C VAL A 30 -2.77 0.96 3.09
N VAL A 31 -3.20 2.20 2.91
CA VAL A 31 -3.25 2.89 1.64
C VAL A 31 -2.21 3.99 1.66
N SER A 32 -1.22 3.88 0.79
CA SER A 32 -0.06 4.77 0.73
C SER A 32 -0.03 5.47 -0.63
N LEU A 33 0.02 6.80 -0.61
CA LEU A 33 0.27 7.62 -1.79
C LEU A 33 1.76 7.97 -1.81
N MET A 34 2.48 7.47 -2.81
CA MET A 34 3.94 7.57 -2.93
C MET A 34 4.32 8.46 -4.10
N ASN A 35 5.18 9.45 -3.86
CA ASN A 35 5.78 10.30 -4.88
C ASN A 35 7.25 10.55 -4.54
N GLY A 36 8.15 9.78 -5.14
CA GLY A 36 9.57 9.75 -4.74
C GLY A 36 9.72 9.37 -3.26
N ASN A 37 10.37 10.23 -2.48
CA ASN A 37 10.58 10.02 -1.04
C ASN A 37 9.37 10.49 -0.19
N SER A 38 8.34 11.09 -0.79
CA SER A 38 7.15 11.53 -0.08
C SER A 38 6.12 10.40 -0.03
N ILE A 39 5.72 10.00 1.18
CA ILE A 39 4.73 8.95 1.41
C ILE A 39 3.65 9.50 2.34
N VAL A 40 2.40 9.44 1.93
CA VAL A 40 1.23 9.75 2.77
C VAL A 40 0.44 8.47 2.99
N GLU A 41 0.33 8.02 4.24
CA GLU A 41 -0.33 6.76 4.58
C GLU A 41 -1.64 6.96 5.34
N LYS A 42 -2.61 6.11 5.04
CA LYS A 42 -3.91 6.01 5.74
C LYS A 42 -4.27 4.55 5.93
N LYS A 43 -5.08 4.24 6.94
CA LYS A 43 -5.44 2.86 7.30
C LYS A 43 -6.94 2.71 7.44
N THR A 44 -7.46 1.58 6.99
CA THR A 44 -8.85 1.20 7.27
C THR A 44 -8.99 0.68 8.70
N HIS A 45 -10.23 0.55 9.17
CA HIS A 45 -10.51 -0.32 10.31
C HIS A 45 -10.21 -1.79 9.97
N SER A 46 -10.17 -2.63 11.01
CA SER A 46 -9.95 -4.06 10.86
C SER A 46 -11.27 -4.83 10.74
N THR A 47 -11.32 -5.80 9.82
CA THR A 47 -12.46 -6.69 9.59
C THR A 47 -12.03 -8.15 9.65
N HIS A 48 -12.95 -9.05 10.04
CA HIS A 48 -12.65 -10.47 10.24
C HIS A 48 -12.87 -11.32 8.98
N GLY A 49 -12.13 -12.43 8.88
CA GLY A 49 -12.31 -13.49 7.89
C GLY A 49 -11.54 -13.28 6.57
N PRO A 50 -11.63 -14.26 5.65
CA PRO A 50 -10.94 -14.24 4.36
C PRO A 50 -11.63 -13.39 3.28
N ASN A 51 -12.85 -12.91 3.54
CA ASN A 51 -13.60 -12.04 2.64
C ASN A 51 -14.00 -10.73 3.34
N PRO A 52 -13.03 -9.92 3.79
CA PRO A 52 -13.31 -8.71 4.55
C PRO A 52 -14.03 -7.66 3.71
N LYS A 53 -14.96 -6.94 4.34
CA LYS A 53 -15.62 -5.75 3.79
C LYS A 53 -15.31 -4.57 4.72
N TRP A 54 -14.82 -3.48 4.15
CA TRP A 54 -14.49 -2.26 4.90
C TRP A 54 -15.41 -1.11 4.53
N ASN A 55 -15.69 -0.89 3.24
CA ASN A 55 -16.41 0.30 2.77
C ASN A 55 -15.87 1.60 3.37
N HIS A 56 -14.54 1.72 3.45
CA HIS A 56 -13.86 2.81 4.15
C HIS A 56 -13.41 3.87 3.15
N ARG A 57 -13.86 5.12 3.37
CA ARG A 57 -13.56 6.25 2.48
C ARG A 57 -12.30 6.99 2.90
N ILE A 58 -11.45 7.26 1.94
CA ILE A 58 -10.16 7.92 2.09
C ILE A 58 -10.03 8.99 1.01
N LYS A 59 -9.46 10.15 1.35
CA LYS A 59 -9.19 11.24 0.41
C LYS A 59 -7.72 11.56 0.36
N PHE A 60 -7.14 11.74 -0.83
CA PHE A 60 -5.77 12.19 -0.99
C PHE A 60 -5.70 13.47 -1.81
N PRO A 61 -4.91 14.48 -1.38
CA PRO A 61 -4.56 15.60 -2.24
C PRO A 61 -3.42 15.19 -3.17
N VAL A 62 -3.71 14.96 -4.46
CA VAL A 62 -2.67 14.66 -5.45
C VAL A 62 -2.23 15.95 -6.12
N GLN A 63 -0.92 16.23 -6.14
CA GLN A 63 -0.41 17.38 -6.90
C GLN A 63 -0.57 17.11 -8.39
N GLU A 64 -1.20 18.03 -9.13
CA GLU A 64 -1.52 17.83 -10.55
C GLU A 64 -0.26 17.49 -11.37
N LYS A 65 0.84 18.22 -11.13
CA LYS A 65 2.13 18.00 -11.79
C LYS A 65 2.81 16.66 -11.47
N ALA A 66 2.39 16.00 -10.38
CA ALA A 66 2.99 14.76 -9.90
C ALA A 66 2.13 13.53 -10.20
N ILE A 67 0.97 13.68 -10.84
CA ILE A 67 0.06 12.56 -11.15
C ILE A 67 0.80 11.42 -11.88
N ASN A 68 1.68 11.76 -12.82
CA ASN A 68 2.41 10.78 -13.64
C ASN A 68 3.53 10.06 -12.87
N THR A 69 3.99 10.61 -11.74
CA THR A 69 5.06 10.03 -10.92
C THR A 69 4.55 9.48 -9.58
N THR A 70 3.25 9.58 -9.33
CA THR A 70 2.63 9.15 -8.08
C THR A 70 2.09 7.74 -8.22
N THR A 71 2.38 6.90 -7.24
CA THR A 71 1.88 5.52 -7.13
C THR A 71 0.97 5.39 -5.92
N LEU A 72 -0.15 4.72 -6.10
CA LEU A 72 -1.06 4.33 -5.04
C LEU A 72 -0.81 2.87 -4.68
N LEU A 73 -0.36 2.62 -3.45
CA LEU A 73 -0.08 1.28 -2.94
C LEU A 73 -1.12 0.91 -1.87
N PHE A 74 -1.74 -0.26 -2.05
CA PHE A 74 -2.58 -0.90 -1.05
C PHE A 74 -1.85 -2.10 -0.48
N VAL A 75 -1.59 -2.13 0.82
CA VAL A 75 -1.00 -3.29 1.51
C VAL A 75 -2.04 -3.89 2.44
N LEU A 76 -2.45 -5.13 2.16
CA LEU A 76 -3.38 -5.87 3.00
C LEU A 76 -2.60 -6.53 4.14
N LYS A 77 -2.90 -6.16 5.38
CA LYS A 77 -2.21 -6.65 6.57
C LYS A 77 -3.16 -7.42 7.47
N GLN A 78 -2.65 -8.49 8.07
CA GLN A 78 -3.35 -9.30 9.05
C GLN A 78 -2.73 -9.13 10.45
N HIS A 79 -3.57 -8.95 11.47
CA HIS A 79 -3.16 -9.12 12.86
C HIS A 79 -2.88 -10.59 13.20
N ARG A 80 -1.74 -10.84 13.84
CA ARG A 80 -1.37 -12.12 14.43
C ARG A 80 -1.16 -11.95 15.92
N ILE A 81 -1.08 -13.09 16.63
CA ILE A 81 -0.75 -13.12 18.05
C ILE A 81 0.59 -12.40 18.31
N PHE A 82 1.57 -12.60 17.41
CA PHE A 82 2.84 -11.89 17.43
C PHE A 82 2.94 -10.97 16.19
N GLY A 83 2.43 -9.75 16.32
CA GLY A 83 2.62 -8.67 15.34
C GLY A 83 1.63 -8.65 14.18
N CYS A 84 2.03 -7.97 13.10
CA CYS A 84 1.27 -7.88 11.85
C CYS A 84 2.02 -8.60 10.73
N LYS A 85 1.29 -9.28 9.85
CA LYS A 85 1.86 -9.87 8.63
C LYS A 85 1.20 -9.29 7.40
N ASP A 86 2.00 -9.01 6.38
CA ASP A 86 1.54 -8.61 5.07
C ASP A 86 1.01 -9.85 4.32
N ILE A 87 -0.25 -9.77 3.88
CA ILE A 87 -0.91 -10.79 3.06
C ILE A 87 -0.43 -10.63 1.61
N GLY A 88 -0.46 -9.39 1.13
CA GLY A 88 -0.03 -8.98 -0.20
C GLY A 88 -0.40 -7.54 -0.46
N GLU A 89 -0.13 -7.09 -1.67
CA GLU A 89 -0.26 -5.70 -2.09
C GLU A 89 -0.84 -5.55 -3.49
N VAL A 90 -1.32 -4.33 -3.77
CA VAL A 90 -1.76 -3.86 -5.08
C VAL A 90 -1.13 -2.49 -5.30
N SER A 91 -0.35 -2.33 -6.36
CA SER A 91 0.37 -1.11 -6.70
C SER A 91 -0.15 -0.57 -8.03
N ILE A 92 -0.59 0.69 -8.05
CA ILE A 92 -1.28 1.29 -9.21
C ILE A 92 -0.74 2.71 -9.43
N PRO A 93 -0.21 3.03 -10.62
CA PRO A 93 0.11 4.40 -10.99
C PRO A 93 -1.15 5.28 -11.01
N VAL A 94 -1.09 6.47 -10.41
CA VAL A 94 -2.26 7.34 -10.27
C VAL A 94 -2.77 7.86 -11.62
N HIS A 95 -1.90 7.98 -12.63
CA HIS A 95 -2.30 8.38 -13.98
C HIS A 95 -3.25 7.36 -14.65
N GLU A 96 -3.05 6.05 -14.43
CA GLU A 96 -3.94 5.00 -14.98
C GLU A 96 -5.36 5.13 -14.43
N LEU A 97 -5.48 5.44 -13.14
CA LEU A 97 -6.77 5.71 -12.50
C LEU A 97 -7.43 6.96 -13.10
N LEU A 98 -6.64 7.97 -13.46
CA LEU A 98 -7.16 9.20 -14.05
C LEU A 98 -7.63 8.98 -15.48
N GLU A 99 -6.90 8.21 -16.29
CA GLU A 99 -7.28 7.86 -17.65
C GLU A 99 -8.56 7.02 -17.68
N THR A 100 -8.71 6.11 -16.70
CA THR A 100 -9.90 5.26 -16.57
C THR A 100 -11.13 6.03 -16.09
N ASN A 101 -10.95 7.06 -15.24
CA ASN A 101 -12.03 7.94 -14.78
C ASN A 101 -11.54 9.39 -14.63
N PRO A 102 -11.61 10.21 -15.71
CA PRO A 102 -11.01 11.55 -15.74
C PRO A 102 -11.73 12.60 -14.88
N GLY A 103 -12.87 12.26 -14.26
CA GLY A 103 -13.51 13.11 -13.25
C GLY A 103 -14.48 14.17 -13.78
N SER A 104 -15.12 13.93 -14.94
CA SER A 104 -16.25 14.74 -15.40
C SER A 104 -17.63 14.23 -14.94
N GLY A 105 -17.66 13.08 -14.26
CA GLY A 105 -18.89 12.42 -13.78
C GLY A 105 -18.98 12.35 -12.25
N THR A 106 -20.22 12.32 -11.74
CA THR A 106 -20.53 12.15 -10.31
C THR A 106 -20.29 10.73 -9.80
N THR A 107 -20.03 9.76 -10.68
CA THR A 107 -20.00 8.33 -10.34
C THR A 107 -18.61 7.85 -9.93
N GLU A 108 -18.54 7.21 -8.76
CA GLU A 108 -17.37 6.45 -8.33
C GLU A 108 -17.13 5.27 -9.31
N HIS A 109 -15.89 5.07 -9.75
CA HIS A 109 -15.53 3.96 -10.63
C HIS A 109 -14.98 2.81 -9.79
N VAL A 110 -15.64 1.65 -9.83
CA VAL A 110 -15.29 0.45 -9.05
C VAL A 110 -14.38 -0.44 -9.87
N VAL A 111 -13.30 -0.93 -9.27
CA VAL A 111 -12.25 -1.72 -9.91
C VAL A 111 -11.83 -2.89 -9.03
N ASP A 112 -11.44 -3.99 -9.67
CA ASP A 112 -10.95 -5.21 -9.05
C ASP A 112 -9.50 -5.48 -9.45
N TYR A 113 -8.65 -5.76 -8.46
CA TYR A 113 -7.24 -6.07 -8.65
C TYR A 113 -6.86 -7.37 -7.96
N GLN A 114 -5.91 -8.10 -8.55
CA GLN A 114 -5.33 -9.27 -7.91
C GLN A 114 -4.34 -8.84 -6.83
N VAL A 115 -4.54 -9.34 -5.61
CA VAL A 115 -3.59 -9.13 -4.51
C VAL A 115 -2.37 -9.99 -4.74
N GLN A 116 -1.19 -9.39 -4.80
CA GLN A 116 0.05 -10.13 -4.99
C GLN A 116 0.86 -10.20 -3.70
N SER A 117 1.33 -11.39 -3.34
CA SER A 117 2.35 -11.49 -2.30
C SER A 117 3.68 -10.90 -2.77
N VAL A 118 4.60 -10.63 -1.84
CA VAL A 118 5.99 -10.23 -2.15
C VAL A 118 6.74 -11.23 -3.05
N ARG A 119 6.24 -12.45 -3.19
CA ARG A 119 6.78 -13.49 -4.10
C ARG A 119 6.03 -13.59 -5.42
N GLY A 120 5.17 -12.62 -5.76
CA GLY A 120 4.38 -12.57 -6.99
C GLY A 120 3.18 -13.53 -7.06
N LYS A 121 2.93 -14.34 -6.03
CA LYS A 121 1.76 -15.25 -6.01
C LYS A 121 0.48 -14.47 -5.80
N SER A 122 -0.58 -14.76 -6.57
CA SER A 122 -1.93 -14.25 -6.30
C SER A 122 -2.43 -14.75 -4.94
N LYS A 123 -3.06 -13.85 -4.21
CA LYS A 123 -3.57 -14.03 -2.84
C LYS A 123 -5.03 -13.71 -2.69
N GLY A 124 -5.75 -13.44 -3.78
CA GLY A 124 -7.17 -13.09 -3.78
C GLY A 124 -7.43 -11.85 -4.62
N THR A 125 -8.66 -11.34 -4.53
CA THR A 125 -9.11 -10.15 -5.26
C THR A 125 -9.39 -9.02 -4.27
N PHE A 126 -8.94 -7.82 -4.61
CA PHE A 126 -9.16 -6.58 -3.86
C PHE A 126 -10.00 -5.63 -4.70
N THR A 127 -11.09 -5.15 -4.11
CA THR A 127 -12.06 -4.25 -4.75
C THR A 127 -12.02 -2.90 -4.06
N PHE A 128 -11.88 -1.84 -4.85
CA PHE A 128 -12.01 -0.47 -4.38
C PHE A 128 -12.69 0.39 -5.44
N SER A 129 -13.18 1.57 -5.05
CA SER A 129 -13.61 2.59 -5.99
C SER A 129 -12.72 3.82 -5.92
N HIS A 130 -12.63 4.55 -7.03
CA HIS A 130 -11.93 5.81 -7.11
C HIS A 130 -12.73 6.87 -7.85
N GLN A 131 -12.50 8.13 -7.48
CA GLN A 131 -13.05 9.29 -8.15
C GLN A 131 -12.10 10.48 -8.01
N PHE A 132 -11.69 11.04 -9.14
CA PHE A 132 -11.04 12.34 -9.14
C PHE A 132 -12.09 13.45 -9.05
N ARG A 133 -11.84 14.42 -8.17
CA ARG A 133 -12.66 15.62 -8.03
C ARG A 133 -12.11 16.75 -8.89
N GLU A 134 -12.86 17.84 -8.95
CA GLU A 134 -12.45 19.08 -9.57
C GLU A 134 -11.11 19.57 -9.03
N LYS A 135 -10.32 20.17 -9.92
CA LYS A 135 -9.02 20.74 -9.58
C LYS A 135 -9.21 21.89 -8.61
N LEU A 136 -8.54 21.83 -7.48
CA LEU A 136 -8.45 22.93 -6.53
C LEU A 136 -7.25 23.78 -6.91
N LEU A 137 -7.54 25.00 -7.36
CA LEU A 137 -6.52 26.05 -7.51
C LEU A 137 -6.11 26.53 -6.12
N PRO A 138 -4.82 26.85 -5.89
CA PRO A 138 -4.43 27.51 -4.65
C PRO A 138 -5.21 28.81 -4.51
N ALA A 139 -5.76 29.07 -3.31
CA ALA A 139 -6.29 30.39 -2.99
C ALA A 139 -5.20 31.42 -3.31
N ARG A 140 -5.49 32.38 -4.19
CA ARG A 140 -4.65 33.57 -4.30
C ARG A 140 -4.75 34.27 -2.95
N ASP A 141 -3.62 34.58 -2.32
CA ASP A 141 -3.57 35.50 -1.18
C ASP A 141 -4.18 36.82 -1.66
N GLY A 142 -5.46 37.00 -1.36
CA GLY A 142 -6.25 38.14 -1.79
C GLY A 142 -6.19 39.24 -0.77
N THR A 143 -5.10 40.02 -0.76
CA THR A 143 -5.22 41.44 -0.41
C THR A 143 -5.90 42.13 -1.59
N GLY A 144 -7.23 42.21 -1.54
CA GLY A 144 -8.01 42.84 -2.60
C GLY A 144 -9.51 42.75 -2.36
N THR A 145 -10.01 43.65 -1.52
CA THR A 145 -11.44 43.96 -1.33
C THR A 145 -12.15 44.18 -2.67
N SER A 146 -13.23 43.43 -2.94
CA SER A 146 -14.51 43.98 -3.45
C SER A 146 -15.55 42.87 -3.65
N GLY A 147 -16.80 43.20 -3.32
CA GLY A 147 -17.87 42.27 -2.99
C GLY A 147 -18.48 41.49 -4.14
N SER A 148 -19.06 40.34 -3.80
CA SER A 148 -20.40 39.97 -4.26
C SER A 148 -21.00 38.92 -3.31
N ASN A 149 -22.24 39.16 -2.92
CA ASN A 149 -23.02 38.39 -1.97
C ASN A 149 -23.23 36.95 -2.44
N HIS A 150 -22.81 35.97 -1.64
CA HIS A 150 -23.40 34.63 -1.64
C HIS A 150 -23.72 34.25 -0.18
N PRO A 151 -24.93 33.74 0.11
CA PRO A 151 -25.34 33.41 1.48
C PRO A 151 -24.51 32.21 2.00
N PRO A 152 -24.21 32.16 3.32
CA PRO A 152 -23.46 31.07 3.91
C PRO A 152 -24.29 29.79 3.87
N GLY A 153 -23.85 28.81 3.07
CA GLY A 153 -24.37 27.45 3.13
C GLY A 153 -24.10 26.80 4.49
N PRO A 154 -24.97 25.90 4.97
CA PRO A 154 -24.90 25.41 6.35
C PRO A 154 -23.59 24.67 6.60
N THR A 155 -22.86 25.15 7.60
CA THR A 155 -21.73 24.47 8.23
C THR A 155 -22.23 23.14 8.81
N TYR A 156 -21.99 22.02 8.12
CA TYR A 156 -22.14 20.71 8.74
C TYR A 156 -21.05 20.56 9.80
N MET A 157 -21.43 20.81 11.05
CA MET A 157 -20.63 20.43 12.21
C MET A 157 -20.43 18.92 12.18
N ILE A 158 -19.21 18.48 11.92
CA ILE A 158 -18.82 17.10 12.19
C ILE A 158 -18.72 16.96 13.72
N ASN A 159 -19.69 16.27 14.31
CA ASN A 159 -19.67 15.91 15.72
C ASN A 159 -18.61 14.80 15.91
N GLN A 160 -17.35 15.19 16.16
CA GLN A 160 -16.34 14.27 16.67
C GLN A 160 -16.42 14.24 18.20
N GLN A 161 -17.35 13.42 18.70
CA GLN A 161 -17.32 13.00 20.09
C GLN A 161 -16.20 11.98 20.27
N GLY A 162 -15.23 12.37 21.11
CA GLY A 162 -14.35 11.47 21.81
C GLY A 162 -12.98 11.27 21.18
N MET A 163 -12.03 12.16 21.48
CA MET A 163 -10.68 11.73 21.86
C MET A 163 -9.92 12.85 22.55
N THR A 164 -9.47 12.53 23.76
CA THR A 164 -8.70 13.35 24.69
C THR A 164 -7.43 13.89 24.04
N GLY A 165 -7.22 15.20 24.15
CA GLY A 165 -6.10 15.91 23.55
C GLY A 165 -4.75 15.55 24.17
N TYR A 166 -3.77 15.36 23.29
CA TYR A 166 -2.36 15.49 23.64
C TYR A 166 -1.84 16.79 23.01
N PRO A 167 -1.21 17.70 23.77
CA PRO A 167 -0.73 18.96 23.22
C PRO A 167 0.50 18.74 22.33
N TYR A 168 0.36 19.22 21.09
CA TYR A 168 1.41 19.34 20.08
C TYR A 168 2.44 20.38 20.54
N HIS A 169 3.65 19.95 20.89
CA HIS A 169 4.78 20.84 21.16
C HIS A 169 5.60 21.02 19.87
N SER A 170 5.74 22.27 19.43
CA SER A 170 6.65 22.68 18.37
C SER A 170 8.13 22.61 18.83
N PRO A 171 9.09 22.14 18.02
CA PRO A 171 10.50 22.25 18.38
C PRO A 171 11.09 23.55 17.82
N GLN A 172 11.32 24.52 18.70
CA GLN A 172 12.27 25.62 18.54
C GLN A 172 13.15 25.61 19.80
N GLY A 173 14.46 25.43 19.64
CA GLY A 173 15.40 25.53 20.75
C GLY A 173 16.62 24.63 20.59
N TYR A 174 17.68 25.19 20.01
CA TYR A 174 19.05 24.69 20.12
C TYR A 174 19.43 24.57 21.60
N VAL A 175 19.75 23.36 22.07
CA VAL A 175 20.49 23.16 23.32
C VAL A 175 21.60 22.12 23.10
N ASN A 176 22.80 22.57 23.43
CA ASN A 176 24.11 21.97 23.26
C ASN A 176 24.31 20.79 24.25
N TYR A 177 24.69 19.62 23.74
CA TYR A 177 25.13 18.47 24.58
C TYR A 177 26.66 18.34 24.53
N PRO A 178 27.35 18.19 25.67
CA PRO A 178 28.79 17.99 25.71
C PRO A 178 29.18 16.58 25.23
N GLY A 179 30.32 16.52 24.52
CA GLY A 179 30.73 15.44 23.63
C GLY A 179 31.14 14.11 24.29
N ALA A 180 31.04 13.05 23.48
CA ALA A 180 31.61 11.74 23.75
C ALA A 180 33.01 11.60 23.11
N PRO A 181 33.93 10.79 23.68
CA PRO A 181 35.31 10.72 23.22
C PRO A 181 35.46 9.98 21.88
N GLN A 182 36.26 10.57 21.00
CA GLN A 182 36.83 9.95 19.81
C GLN A 182 37.96 8.98 20.20
N TYR A 183 37.94 7.76 19.65
CA TYR A 183 39.15 6.99 19.40
C TYR A 183 39.08 6.44 17.96
N GLY A 184 40.04 6.87 17.14
CA GLY A 184 40.08 6.62 15.72
C GLY A 184 40.84 5.36 15.30
N GLY A 185 40.55 4.96 14.05
CA GLY A 185 41.53 4.52 13.05
C GLY A 185 42.09 3.10 13.13
N ALA A 186 41.75 2.25 12.15
CA ALA A 186 42.69 1.78 11.11
C ALA A 186 42.13 0.57 10.31
N TRP A 187 42.18 0.74 8.99
CA TRP A 187 42.43 -0.22 7.89
C TRP A 187 42.63 -1.72 8.20
N TYR A 188 41.84 -2.59 7.55
CA TYR A 188 42.21 -3.67 6.58
C TYR A 188 40.99 -4.61 6.32
N PRO A 189 40.80 -5.15 5.08
CA PRO A 189 39.70 -6.08 4.76
C PRO A 189 40.11 -7.57 4.88
N PRO A 190 39.18 -8.50 5.16
CA PRO A 190 39.37 -9.93 4.90
C PRO A 190 38.60 -10.36 3.63
N THR A 191 39.27 -10.60 2.51
CA THR A 191 39.81 -11.90 2.03
C THR A 191 38.76 -12.97 1.71
N THR A 192 38.66 -13.26 0.41
CA THR A 192 38.00 -14.43 -0.21
C THR A 192 38.70 -15.75 0.16
N PRO A 193 37.98 -16.88 0.31
CA PRO A 193 38.58 -18.20 0.21
C PRO A 193 38.67 -18.73 -1.24
N PRO A 194 39.63 -19.62 -1.57
CA PRO A 194 39.94 -20.11 -2.92
C PRO A 194 39.13 -21.35 -3.34
N GLY A 195 39.08 -21.61 -4.65
CA GLY A 195 38.25 -22.64 -5.30
C GLY A 195 38.74 -24.10 -5.29
N GLY A 196 38.04 -24.92 -6.11
CA GLY A 196 38.24 -26.36 -6.32
C GLY A 196 37.50 -27.19 -5.27
N TYR A 197 36.61 -28.14 -5.56
CA TYR A 197 36.64 -29.21 -6.55
C TYR A 197 35.23 -29.61 -6.99
N ALA A 198 35.10 -29.97 -8.27
CA ALA A 198 33.97 -30.73 -8.78
C ALA A 198 34.00 -32.16 -8.22
N TYR A 199 32.85 -32.69 -7.83
CA TYR A 199 32.63 -34.12 -7.72
C TYR A 199 31.30 -34.49 -8.35
N THR A 200 31.41 -35.28 -9.42
CA THR A 200 30.36 -35.97 -10.18
C THR A 200 29.75 -37.14 -9.38
N PRO A 201 28.51 -37.56 -9.69
CA PRO A 201 27.79 -38.59 -8.93
C PRO A 201 28.30 -40.01 -9.26
N PRO A 202 28.30 -40.95 -8.30
CA PRO A 202 28.52 -42.35 -8.63
C PRO A 202 27.25 -42.97 -9.23
N HIS A 203 27.37 -43.37 -10.49
CA HIS A 203 26.56 -44.42 -11.10
C HIS A 203 26.70 -45.70 -10.26
N VAL A 204 25.59 -46.27 -9.81
CA VAL A 204 25.50 -47.70 -9.50
C VAL A 204 24.46 -48.28 -10.45
N GLY A 205 24.96 -48.96 -11.47
CA GLY A 205 24.16 -49.82 -12.32
C GLY A 205 23.98 -51.19 -11.67
N TYR A 206 22.74 -51.66 -11.63
CA TYR A 206 22.44 -53.09 -11.72
C TYR A 206 21.27 -53.26 -12.69
N ASN A 207 21.56 -53.88 -13.83
CA ASN A 207 20.58 -54.51 -14.69
C ASN A 207 19.95 -55.70 -13.97
N GLN A 208 18.64 -55.90 -14.11
CA GLN A 208 18.11 -57.14 -14.70
C GLN A 208 16.62 -57.04 -15.02
N GLN A 209 16.27 -57.76 -16.07
CA GLN A 209 15.02 -57.78 -16.82
C GLN A 209 13.81 -58.23 -16.00
N LEU A 210 12.59 -57.88 -16.45
CA LEU A 210 11.57 -58.83 -16.94
C LEU A 210 10.28 -58.08 -17.34
N HIS A 211 9.97 -58.16 -18.64
CA HIS A 211 8.65 -58.32 -19.27
C HIS A 211 7.40 -57.64 -18.66
N GLN A 212 6.77 -56.75 -19.44
CA GLN A 212 5.54 -57.06 -20.19
C GLN A 212 5.06 -55.86 -21.04
N GLN A 213 4.86 -56.10 -22.33
CA GLN A 213 4.19 -55.20 -23.28
C GLN A 213 2.66 -55.18 -23.01
N PRO A 214 1.97 -54.04 -23.19
CA PRO A 214 0.53 -54.05 -23.42
C PRO A 214 0.24 -54.30 -24.91
N LYS A 215 -0.57 -55.31 -25.21
CA LYS A 215 -1.19 -55.49 -26.53
C LYS A 215 -2.34 -54.50 -26.70
N SER A 216 -2.38 -53.80 -27.83
CA SER A 216 -3.54 -53.07 -28.33
C SER A 216 -4.32 -53.90 -29.36
N THR A 217 -5.64 -53.66 -29.43
CA THR A 217 -6.61 -53.97 -30.52
C THR A 217 -6.83 -55.46 -30.82
N ASP A 218 -8.06 -55.99 -30.86
CA ASP A 218 -9.34 -55.49 -31.41
C ASP A 218 -10.51 -55.81 -30.45
#